data_AF-A0A1Q5D0B9-F1
#
_entry.id   AF-A0A1Q5D0B9-F1
#
_cell.length_a   1.000
_cell.length_b   1.000
_cell.length_c   1.000
_cell.angle_alpha   90.00
_cell.angle_beta   90.00
_cell.angle_gamma   90.00
#
_symmetry.space_group_name_H-M   'P 1'
#
loop_
_entity.id
_entity.type
_entity.pdbx_description
1 polymer ?
#
loop_
_entity_poly.entity_id
_entity_poly.type
_entity_poly.pdbx_seq_one_letter_code
_entity_poly.pdbx_strand_id
1 'polypeptide(L)'
;MSPKESHNPARRPLVVGYYGMRNVGDNAFCVIVDWAMKRYWGTEDPLFAAPPLVDLPNARAAMSQSLFESADPVSRAGKLLTKATMLGGASMLVFGGGSVFRDMGPFSEKKVFAAWSRVSGRPIAAVGVSVGPFVSAAAQQRLGEVFRHIDYVGVRDSASVQRLRDLDYPGVVVPAGDLAGLLPEALGEVAAAPVPRVPGRIRLGVTLLGSDTDLPEPEQRRREDVLVAGIRSFVESEPVDVTIFVFNTHPLRGDVAPSERLRASLQGRCDVRVVTADDGVTGVFSEMRACDAGLHMRMHGGIFSYVAGVPFALVPYHRKCADFLDEIGQPATRLLPVQPEDPIEVHKVLARVVSDGASPRLHLAEFADRARLNFIRAPWARTA
;
A
#
# COMPACT_ATOMS: atom_id res chain seq x y z
N MET A 1 20.34 3.32 43.91
CA MET A 1 19.71 2.56 42.81
C MET A 1 19.28 3.56 41.76
N SER A 2 20.01 3.67 40.65
CA SER A 2 19.56 4.47 39.50
C SER A 2 18.27 3.83 38.97
N PRO A 3 17.22 4.59 38.60
CA PRO A 3 16.06 4.02 37.94
C PRO A 3 16.57 3.27 36.71
N LYS A 4 16.23 1.98 36.58
CA LYS A 4 16.41 1.28 35.30
C LYS A 4 15.56 2.07 34.30
N GLU A 5 16.19 2.88 33.45
CA GLU A 5 15.55 3.41 32.25
C GLU A 5 14.83 2.22 31.61
N SER A 6 13.51 2.29 31.50
CA SER A 6 12.74 1.27 30.80
C SER A 6 13.27 1.25 29.37
N HIS A 7 14.07 0.23 29.03
CA HIS A 7 14.67 0.13 27.71
C HIS A 7 13.54 -0.01 26.68
N ASN A 8 13.27 1.05 25.94
CA ASN A 8 12.25 1.03 24.89
C ASN A 8 12.72 0.08 23.78
N PRO A 9 12.10 -1.11 23.60
CA PRO A 9 12.54 -2.06 22.59
C PRO A 9 12.35 -1.51 21.17
N ALA A 10 11.44 -0.55 20.97
CA ALA A 10 11.16 0.09 19.70
C ALA A 10 12.02 1.34 19.44
N ARG A 11 13.09 1.59 20.20
CA ARG A 11 13.92 2.81 20.04
C ARG A 11 14.56 2.93 18.65
N ARG A 12 15.15 1.84 18.13
CA ARG A 12 15.89 1.78 16.86
C ARG A 12 15.47 0.57 16.02
N PRO A 13 14.25 0.53 15.49
CA PRO A 13 13.75 -0.62 14.75
C PRO A 13 14.42 -0.70 13.37
N LEU A 14 14.75 -1.93 12.94
CA LEU A 14 14.94 -2.25 11.54
C LEU A 14 13.58 -2.58 10.93
N VAL A 15 13.14 -1.82 9.93
CA VAL A 15 11.87 -2.01 9.25
C VAL A 15 12.10 -2.67 7.90
N VAL A 16 11.37 -3.75 7.64
CA VAL A 16 11.42 -4.50 6.37
C VAL A 16 10.03 -4.50 5.75
N GLY A 17 9.99 -4.24 4.45
CA GLY A 17 8.77 -4.19 3.65
C GLY A 17 9.09 -4.18 2.15
N TYR A 18 8.08 -3.95 1.32
CA TYR A 18 8.21 -3.89 -0.14
C TYR A 18 8.45 -2.45 -0.65
N TYR A 19 9.03 -1.60 0.19
CA TYR A 19 9.23 -0.18 -0.10
C TYR A 19 10.34 0.02 -1.12
N GLY A 20 10.19 0.98 -2.02
CA GLY A 20 11.20 1.31 -3.03
C GLY A 20 11.14 0.46 -4.29
N MET A 21 10.09 -0.35 -4.46
CA MET A 21 9.83 -1.11 -5.69
C MET A 21 9.11 -0.27 -6.75
N ARG A 22 9.40 1.04 -6.79
CA ARG A 22 8.79 2.03 -7.71
C ARG A 22 7.26 2.05 -7.65
N ASN A 23 6.68 1.74 -6.50
CA ASN A 23 5.23 1.68 -6.28
C ASN A 23 4.84 2.62 -5.13
N VAL A 24 4.17 3.73 -5.45
CA VAL A 24 3.80 4.74 -4.44
C VAL A 24 2.81 4.20 -3.40
N GLY A 25 1.95 3.26 -3.80
CA GLY A 25 1.01 2.62 -2.89
C GLY A 25 1.72 1.83 -1.78
N ASP A 26 2.73 1.04 -2.15
CA ASP A 26 3.55 0.30 -1.17
C ASP A 26 4.49 1.25 -0.40
N ASN A 27 4.99 2.31 -1.03
CA ASN A 27 5.81 3.33 -0.36
C ASN A 27 5.04 4.08 0.73
N ALA A 28 3.71 4.21 0.61
CA ALA A 28 2.86 4.83 1.62
C ALA A 28 3.01 4.15 2.99
N PHE A 29 3.14 2.82 3.01
CA PHE A 29 3.37 2.07 4.25
C PHE A 29 4.67 2.47 4.95
N CYS A 30 5.72 2.83 4.21
CA CYS A 30 6.96 3.32 4.82
C CYS A 30 6.74 4.62 5.58
N VAL A 31 6.04 5.59 4.96
CA VAL A 31 5.70 6.89 5.57
C VAL A 31 4.82 6.69 6.81
N ILE A 32 3.79 5.84 6.69
CA ILE A 32 2.87 5.53 7.79
C ILE A 32 3.59 4.87 8.95
N VAL A 33 4.43 3.86 8.70
CA VAL A 33 5.15 3.14 9.74
C VAL A 33 6.18 4.05 10.42
N ASP A 34 6.93 4.87 9.67
CA ASP A 34 7.86 5.85 10.25
C ASP A 34 7.15 6.80 11.22
N TRP A 35 6.03 7.39 10.79
CA TRP A 35 5.23 8.28 11.62
C TRP A 35 4.62 7.56 12.84
N ALA A 36 3.98 6.42 12.62
CA ALA A 36 3.23 5.72 13.66
C ALA A 36 4.14 5.15 14.75
N MET A 37 5.32 4.62 14.40
CA MET A 37 6.27 4.12 15.38
C MET A 37 6.84 5.26 16.25
N LYS A 38 7.15 6.43 15.69
CA LYS A 38 7.57 7.60 16.48
C LYS A 38 6.48 8.05 17.42
N ARG A 39 5.24 8.14 16.90
CA ARG A 39 4.08 8.61 17.65
C ARG A 39 3.71 7.66 18.79
N TYR A 40 3.53 6.38 18.47
CA TYR A 40 2.93 5.41 19.38
C TYR A 40 3.95 4.54 20.12
N TRP A 41 5.14 4.31 19.57
CA TRP A 41 6.16 3.45 20.20
C TRP A 41 7.38 4.21 20.70
N GLY A 42 7.48 5.50 20.40
CA GLY A 42 8.62 6.30 20.81
C GLY A 42 9.93 5.98 20.15
N THR A 43 9.83 5.52 18.91
CA THR A 43 10.98 5.31 18.06
C THR A 43 11.74 6.61 17.82
N GLU A 44 13.06 6.57 17.92
CA GLU A 44 13.95 7.72 17.72
C GLU A 44 14.65 7.63 16.35
N ASP A 45 15.18 6.45 16.04
CA ASP A 45 16.08 6.24 14.90
C ASP A 45 15.69 4.96 14.13
N PRO A 46 14.56 4.99 13.37
CA PRO A 46 14.15 3.86 12.56
C PRO A 46 15.03 3.76 11.31
N LEU A 47 15.42 2.53 10.98
CA LEU A 47 16.17 2.21 9.77
C LEU A 47 15.33 1.31 8.87
N PHE A 48 15.14 1.71 7.61
CA PHE A 48 14.37 0.97 6.61
C PHE A 48 15.30 0.19 5.68
N ALA A 49 15.03 -1.10 5.53
CA ALA A 49 15.64 -1.95 4.52
C ALA A 49 15.00 -1.70 3.15
N ALA A 50 15.24 -0.50 2.63
CA ALA A 50 14.71 0.01 1.38
C ALA A 50 15.76 0.92 0.71
N PRO A 51 15.65 1.15 -0.62
CA PRO A 51 16.40 2.21 -1.28
C PRO A 51 15.87 3.60 -0.87
N PRO A 52 16.60 4.69 -1.19
CA PRO A 52 16.13 6.05 -0.92
C PRO A 52 14.73 6.30 -1.50
N LEU A 53 13.87 6.92 -0.71
CA LEU A 53 12.49 7.27 -1.07
C LEU A 53 12.31 8.78 -0.95
N VAL A 54 11.44 9.35 -1.78
CA VAL A 54 11.16 10.80 -1.78
C VAL A 54 10.72 11.30 -0.40
N ASP A 55 9.81 10.58 0.25
CA ASP A 55 9.21 10.97 1.53
C ASP A 55 9.94 10.41 2.76
N LEU A 56 11.14 9.83 2.58
CA LEU A 56 11.95 9.32 3.69
C LEU A 56 13.34 9.98 3.67
N PRO A 57 13.86 10.47 4.82
CA PRO A 57 15.22 10.97 4.86
C PRO A 57 16.23 9.90 4.43
N ASN A 58 17.18 10.28 3.55
CA ASN A 58 18.19 9.35 3.02
C ASN A 58 18.95 8.56 4.11
N ALA A 59 19.21 9.18 5.27
CA ALA A 59 19.88 8.52 6.39
C ALA A 59 19.10 7.33 6.98
N ARG A 60 17.80 7.21 6.68
CA ARG A 60 16.92 6.14 7.16
C ARG A 60 16.73 5.02 6.13
N ALA A 61 17.33 5.10 4.95
CA ALA A 61 17.29 4.07 3.91
C ALA A 61 18.73 3.60 3.62
N ALA A 62 18.99 2.30 3.67
CA ALA A 62 20.36 1.77 3.61
C ALA A 62 20.63 0.77 2.48
N MET A 63 19.79 0.75 1.43
CA MET A 63 19.98 -0.17 0.30
C MET A 63 20.13 0.58 -1.02
N SER A 64 20.82 -0.01 -2.00
CA SER A 64 20.87 0.55 -3.35
C SER A 64 19.67 0.07 -4.18
N GLN A 65 19.16 0.92 -5.07
CA GLN A 65 18.03 0.59 -5.96
C GLN A 65 18.32 -0.65 -6.80
N SER A 66 19.51 -0.71 -7.42
CA SER A 66 19.91 -1.78 -8.32
C SER A 66 19.99 -3.14 -7.62
N LEU A 67 20.55 -3.18 -6.41
CA LEU A 67 20.52 -4.40 -5.60
C LEU A 67 19.08 -4.73 -5.30
N PHE A 68 18.31 -3.79 -4.75
CA PHE A 68 16.95 -4.01 -4.24
C PHE A 68 15.95 -4.55 -5.28
N GLU A 69 16.04 -4.13 -6.54
CA GLU A 69 15.18 -4.60 -7.62
C GLU A 69 15.64 -5.95 -8.21
N SER A 70 16.93 -6.27 -8.14
CA SER A 70 17.45 -7.47 -8.82
C SER A 70 16.92 -8.77 -8.21
N ALA A 71 16.56 -9.72 -9.07
CA ALA A 71 16.12 -11.06 -8.70
C ALA A 71 17.23 -12.12 -8.77
N ASP A 72 18.45 -11.75 -9.19
CA ASP A 72 19.54 -12.72 -9.38
C ASP A 72 20.10 -13.25 -8.03
N PRO A 73 20.69 -14.47 -8.00
CA PRO A 73 21.16 -15.09 -6.76
C PRO A 73 22.22 -14.29 -6.00
N VAL A 74 23.13 -13.60 -6.71
CA VAL A 74 24.21 -12.81 -6.09
C VAL A 74 23.63 -11.58 -5.43
N SER A 75 22.74 -10.86 -6.12
CA SER A 75 22.05 -9.71 -5.53
C SER A 75 21.14 -10.11 -4.37
N ARG A 76 20.49 -11.29 -4.42
CA ARG A 76 19.71 -11.82 -3.28
C ARG A 76 20.59 -12.06 -2.06
N ALA A 77 21.77 -12.66 -2.25
CA ALA A 77 22.74 -12.87 -1.18
C ALA A 77 23.26 -11.53 -0.63
N GLY A 78 23.56 -10.57 -1.51
CA GLY A 78 23.95 -9.21 -1.15
C GLY A 78 22.89 -8.50 -0.31
N LYS A 79 21.61 -8.54 -0.71
CA LYS A 79 20.49 -7.99 0.08
C LYS A 79 20.41 -8.61 1.46
N LEU A 80 20.53 -9.94 1.55
CA LEU A 80 20.46 -10.64 2.82
C LEU A 80 21.62 -10.22 3.74
N LEU A 81 22.83 -10.12 3.19
CA LEU A 81 24.00 -9.66 3.93
C LEU A 81 23.81 -8.22 4.43
N THR A 82 23.37 -7.30 3.57
CA THR A 82 23.07 -5.92 3.97
C THR A 82 22.02 -5.87 5.08
N LYS A 83 20.91 -6.61 4.96
CA LYS A 83 19.90 -6.66 6.02
C LYS A 83 20.46 -7.27 7.31
N ALA A 84 21.31 -8.29 7.22
CA ALA A 84 21.94 -8.90 8.38
C ALA A 84 22.92 -7.96 9.11
N THR A 85 23.68 -7.14 8.39
CA THR A 85 24.55 -6.14 9.04
C THR A 85 23.74 -5.05 9.74
N MET A 86 22.61 -4.64 9.17
CA MET A 86 21.69 -3.66 9.76
C MET A 86 21.09 -4.14 11.11
N LEU A 87 20.95 -5.46 11.31
CA LEU A 87 20.46 -6.03 12.58
C LEU A 87 21.39 -5.76 13.77
N GLY A 88 22.69 -5.50 13.55
CA GLY A 88 23.66 -5.27 14.62
C GLY A 88 23.27 -4.08 15.52
N GLY A 89 22.81 -2.98 14.89
CA GLY A 89 22.40 -1.76 15.58
C GLY A 89 20.91 -1.69 15.96
N ALA A 90 20.09 -2.62 15.48
CA ALA A 90 18.64 -2.57 15.64
C ALA A 90 18.19 -3.07 17.02
N SER A 91 17.28 -2.36 17.70
CA SER A 91 16.68 -2.82 18.97
C SER A 91 15.47 -3.74 18.78
N MET A 92 14.90 -3.77 17.58
CA MET A 92 13.72 -4.53 17.17
C MET A 92 13.73 -4.73 15.66
N LEU A 93 13.05 -5.77 15.17
CA LEU A 93 12.70 -5.92 13.76
C LEU A 93 11.19 -5.70 13.55
N VAL A 94 10.81 -4.97 12.51
CA VAL A 94 9.41 -4.71 12.17
C VAL A 94 9.13 -5.09 10.73
N PHE A 95 8.16 -5.97 10.49
CA PHE A 95 7.54 -6.16 9.18
C PHE A 95 6.40 -5.15 9.03
N GLY A 96 6.55 -4.17 8.14
CA GLY A 96 5.56 -3.13 7.91
C GLY A 96 4.76 -3.35 6.63
N GLY A 97 3.47 -3.66 6.77
CA GLY A 97 2.50 -3.71 5.69
C GLY A 97 2.64 -4.90 4.73
N GLY A 98 1.66 -4.99 3.82
CA GLY A 98 1.67 -5.90 2.68
C GLY A 98 1.39 -7.38 2.99
N SER A 99 1.61 -8.24 2.00
CA SER A 99 1.37 -9.68 2.09
C SER A 99 2.68 -10.47 2.13
N VAL A 100 3.51 -10.18 3.13
CA VAL A 100 4.86 -10.73 3.26
C VAL A 100 4.89 -12.18 3.77
N PHE A 101 3.77 -12.70 4.28
CA PHE A 101 3.65 -14.03 4.91
C PHE A 101 2.74 -15.01 4.14
N ARG A 102 2.99 -15.18 2.83
CA ARG A 102 2.28 -16.18 2.00
C ARG A 102 3.16 -17.28 1.47
N ASP A 103 4.37 -16.91 1.07
CA ASP A 103 5.38 -17.82 0.58
C ASP A 103 6.67 -17.62 1.38
N MET A 104 7.39 -18.72 1.54
CA MET A 104 8.69 -18.75 2.17
C MET A 104 9.44 -19.96 1.66
N GLY A 105 10.50 -19.74 0.88
CA GLY A 105 11.47 -20.77 0.52
C GLY A 105 12.36 -21.19 1.71
N PRO A 106 13.14 -22.28 1.58
CA PRO A 106 14.00 -22.78 2.65
C PRO A 106 15.11 -21.80 3.07
N PHE A 107 15.52 -20.88 2.19
CA PHE A 107 16.58 -19.89 2.41
C PHE A 107 16.05 -18.46 2.59
N SER A 108 14.80 -18.31 3.05
CA SER A 108 14.21 -16.99 3.24
C SER A 108 14.95 -16.20 4.33
N GLU A 109 15.13 -14.89 4.09
CA GLU A 109 15.64 -13.91 5.08
C GLU A 109 14.90 -13.95 6.42
N LYS A 110 13.61 -14.35 6.41
CA LYS A 110 12.81 -14.52 7.61
C LYS A 110 13.41 -15.51 8.62
N LYS A 111 14.17 -16.51 8.17
CA LYS A 111 14.91 -17.41 9.07
C LYS A 111 16.07 -16.72 9.77
N VAL A 112 16.78 -15.85 9.07
CA VAL A 112 17.88 -15.05 9.65
C VAL A 112 17.32 -14.11 10.72
N PHE A 113 16.18 -13.48 10.44
CA PHE A 113 15.47 -12.63 11.39
C PHE A 113 15.01 -13.38 12.64
N ALA A 114 14.38 -14.54 12.48
CA ALA A 114 14.00 -15.40 13.61
C ALA A 114 15.21 -15.85 14.44
N ALA A 115 16.30 -16.25 13.79
CA ALA A 115 17.54 -16.63 14.48
C ALA A 115 18.16 -15.45 15.23
N TRP A 116 18.19 -14.26 14.64
CA TRP A 116 18.66 -13.04 15.28
C TRP A 116 17.85 -12.71 16.53
N SER A 117 16.52 -12.77 16.46
CA SER A 117 15.66 -12.53 17.63
C SER A 117 15.94 -13.56 18.72
N ARG A 118 16.05 -14.85 18.37
CA ARG A 118 16.38 -15.92 19.33
C ARG A 118 17.71 -15.72 20.04
N VAL A 119 18.74 -15.27 19.32
CA VAL A 119 20.11 -15.08 19.88
C VAL A 119 20.22 -13.79 20.67
N SER A 120 19.61 -12.70 20.19
CA SER A 120 19.73 -11.37 20.80
C SER A 120 18.70 -11.09 21.89
N GLY A 121 17.60 -11.85 21.93
CA GLY A 121 16.44 -11.57 22.77
C GLY A 121 15.64 -10.34 22.34
N ARG A 122 15.92 -9.77 21.15
CA ARG A 122 15.24 -8.58 20.64
C ARG A 122 13.93 -8.96 19.94
N PRO A 123 12.85 -8.20 20.13
CA PRO A 123 11.54 -8.58 19.62
C PRO A 123 11.40 -8.39 18.12
N ILE A 124 10.46 -9.13 17.55
CA ILE A 124 9.97 -8.96 16.18
C ILE A 124 8.49 -8.58 16.22
N ALA A 125 8.14 -7.56 15.44
CA ALA A 125 6.77 -7.12 15.23
C ALA A 125 6.37 -7.28 13.77
N ALA A 126 5.08 -7.50 13.52
CA ALA A 126 4.48 -7.33 12.21
C ALA A 126 3.23 -6.46 12.32
N VAL A 127 3.10 -5.43 11.49
CA VAL A 127 2.00 -4.46 11.52
C VAL A 127 1.35 -4.34 10.15
N GLY A 128 0.02 -4.41 10.11
CA GLY A 128 -0.78 -4.28 8.90
C GLY A 128 -0.49 -5.35 7.85
N VAL A 129 -0.14 -6.55 8.30
CA VAL A 129 0.21 -7.65 7.41
C VAL A 129 -0.98 -8.56 7.14
N SER A 130 -0.97 -9.23 5.99
CA SER A 130 -1.79 -10.42 5.75
C SER A 130 -0.95 -11.69 5.90
N VAL A 131 -1.54 -12.71 6.52
CA VAL A 131 -1.00 -14.06 6.65
C VAL A 131 -1.75 -14.97 5.69
N GLY A 132 -1.03 -15.61 4.77
CA GLY A 132 -1.61 -16.49 3.77
C GLY A 132 -2.49 -15.81 2.70
N PRO A 133 -3.26 -16.60 1.91
CA PRO A 133 -3.19 -18.06 1.86
C PRO A 133 -1.76 -18.54 1.54
N PHE A 134 -1.35 -19.65 2.16
CA PHE A 134 -0.02 -20.19 1.94
C PHE A 134 0.06 -20.86 0.59
N VAL A 135 1.16 -20.68 -0.13
CA VAL A 135 1.34 -21.27 -1.46
C VAL A 135 1.54 -22.80 -1.42
N SER A 136 1.91 -23.34 -0.26
CA SER A 136 2.08 -24.78 -0.02
C SER A 136 2.07 -25.11 1.48
N ALA A 137 1.81 -26.37 1.82
CA ALA A 137 1.95 -26.88 3.19
C ALA A 137 3.39 -26.70 3.74
N ALA A 138 4.39 -26.82 2.87
CA ALA A 138 5.80 -26.61 3.24
C ALA A 138 6.08 -25.13 3.55
N ALA A 139 5.48 -24.18 2.81
CA ALA A 139 5.56 -22.76 3.14
C ALA A 139 4.84 -22.45 4.45
N GLN A 140 3.68 -23.05 4.70
CA GLN A 140 2.95 -22.94 5.97
C GLN A 140 3.81 -23.40 7.15
N GLN A 141 4.42 -24.58 7.08
CA GLN A 141 5.27 -25.12 8.15
C GLN A 141 6.44 -24.17 8.48
N ARG A 142 7.17 -23.71 7.45
CA ARG A 142 8.31 -22.80 7.62
C ARG A 142 7.90 -21.45 8.19
N LEU A 143 6.75 -20.92 7.76
CA LEU A 143 6.23 -19.67 8.31
C LEU A 143 5.78 -19.86 9.76
N GLY A 144 5.16 -21.00 10.11
CA GLY A 144 4.83 -21.35 11.49
C GLY A 144 6.05 -21.34 12.41
N GLU A 145 7.19 -21.87 11.96
CA GLU A 145 8.46 -21.78 12.70
C GLU A 145 8.92 -20.34 12.91
N VAL A 146 8.82 -19.49 11.89
CA VAL A 146 9.17 -18.05 12.01
C VAL A 146 8.23 -17.34 12.97
N PHE A 147 6.91 -17.61 12.90
CA PHE A 147 5.91 -16.98 13.76
C PHE A 147 6.14 -17.26 15.25
N ARG A 148 6.77 -18.39 15.63
CA ARG A 148 7.17 -18.65 17.03
C ARG A 148 8.16 -17.61 17.59
N HIS A 149 8.80 -16.84 16.71
CA HIS A 149 9.76 -15.79 17.06
C HIS A 149 9.22 -14.37 16.80
N ILE A 150 7.93 -14.23 16.48
CA ILE A 150 7.28 -12.92 16.33
C ILE A 150 6.47 -12.64 17.59
N ASP A 151 6.79 -11.57 18.30
CA ASP A 151 6.16 -11.22 19.58
C ASP A 151 4.77 -10.60 19.40
N TYR A 152 4.58 -9.88 18.29
CA TYR A 152 3.36 -9.12 18.02
C TYR A 152 3.00 -9.11 16.53
N VAL A 153 1.74 -9.40 16.22
CA VAL A 153 1.19 -9.33 14.87
C VAL A 153 -0.14 -8.55 14.85
N GLY A 154 -0.10 -7.34 14.30
CA GLY A 154 -1.28 -6.62 13.82
C GLY A 154 -1.64 -7.11 12.43
N VAL A 155 -2.78 -7.78 12.30
CA VAL A 155 -3.30 -8.27 11.01
C VAL A 155 -4.38 -7.36 10.48
N ARG A 156 -4.42 -7.17 9.15
CA ARG A 156 -5.39 -6.29 8.49
C ARG A 156 -6.68 -6.97 8.02
N ASP A 157 -6.74 -8.31 8.07
CA ASP A 157 -7.89 -9.09 7.61
C ASP A 157 -8.23 -10.24 8.57
N SER A 158 -9.52 -10.56 8.68
CA SER A 158 -10.05 -11.59 9.60
C SER A 158 -9.55 -13.00 9.26
N ALA A 159 -9.33 -13.29 7.97
CA ALA A 159 -8.80 -14.57 7.53
C ALA A 159 -7.38 -14.82 8.05
N SER A 160 -6.56 -13.77 8.19
CA SER A 160 -5.22 -13.84 8.77
C SER A 160 -5.25 -14.14 10.26
N VAL A 161 -6.25 -13.63 11.01
CA VAL A 161 -6.45 -13.99 12.42
C VAL A 161 -6.67 -15.49 12.56
N GLN A 162 -7.57 -16.06 11.74
CA GLN A 162 -7.86 -17.48 11.80
C GLN A 162 -6.63 -18.33 11.47
N ARG A 163 -5.86 -17.96 10.44
CA ARG A 163 -4.64 -18.69 10.08
C ARG A 163 -3.56 -18.65 11.16
N LEU A 164 -3.44 -17.55 11.89
CA LEU A 164 -2.53 -17.49 13.04
C LEU A 164 -2.98 -18.39 14.19
N ARG A 165 -4.30 -18.51 14.41
CA ARG A 165 -4.85 -19.49 15.37
C ARG A 165 -4.57 -20.92 14.91
N ASP A 166 -4.78 -21.23 13.64
CA ASP A 166 -4.52 -22.55 13.07
C ASP A 166 -3.02 -22.94 13.11
N LEU A 167 -2.13 -21.94 13.25
CA LEU A 167 -0.69 -22.12 13.44
C LEU A 167 -0.27 -22.21 14.92
N ASP A 168 -1.22 -22.17 15.86
CA ASP A 168 -0.96 -22.07 17.31
C ASP A 168 0.02 -20.94 17.65
N TYR A 169 -0.17 -19.76 17.00
CA TYR A 169 0.71 -18.61 17.19
C TYR A 169 0.77 -18.18 18.67
N PRO A 170 1.95 -18.21 19.32
CA PRO A 170 2.07 -17.99 20.76
C PRO A 170 2.14 -16.51 21.16
N GLY A 171 2.34 -15.59 20.20
CA GLY A 171 2.47 -14.17 20.46
C GLY A 171 1.14 -13.42 20.48
N VAL A 172 1.22 -12.09 20.53
CA VAL A 172 0.03 -11.23 20.58
C VAL A 172 -0.50 -11.01 19.17
N VAL A 173 -1.71 -11.46 18.88
CA VAL A 173 -2.42 -11.15 17.63
C VAL A 173 -3.47 -10.07 17.86
N VAL A 174 -3.45 -9.04 17.02
CA VAL A 174 -4.44 -7.95 17.04
C VAL A 174 -5.16 -7.90 15.70
N PRO A 175 -6.49 -8.07 15.66
CA PRO A 175 -7.29 -7.77 14.48
C PRO A 175 -7.34 -6.25 14.31
N ALA A 176 -6.42 -5.73 13.50
CA ALA A 176 -6.32 -4.33 13.14
C ALA A 176 -6.88 -4.11 11.72
N GLY A 177 -6.62 -2.93 11.16
CA GLY A 177 -6.97 -2.58 9.78
C GLY A 177 -5.75 -2.43 8.88
N ASP A 178 -6.00 -2.14 7.60
CA ASP A 178 -4.95 -1.75 6.66
C ASP A 178 -4.28 -0.46 7.11
N LEU A 179 -2.94 -0.40 7.07
CA LEU A 179 -2.16 0.76 7.50
C LEU A 179 -2.56 2.03 6.77
N ALA A 180 -3.04 1.92 5.52
CA ALA A 180 -3.39 3.07 4.70
C ALA A 180 -4.45 3.98 5.33
N GLY A 181 -5.25 3.49 6.28
CA GLY A 181 -6.18 4.32 7.06
C GLY A 181 -5.49 5.42 7.87
N LEU A 182 -4.19 5.28 8.16
CA LEU A 182 -3.37 6.28 8.85
C LEU A 182 -2.67 7.26 7.91
N LEU A 183 -2.82 7.12 6.58
CA LEU A 183 -2.12 7.96 5.63
C LEU A 183 -2.38 9.47 5.84
N PRO A 184 -3.64 9.93 6.04
CA PRO A 184 -3.89 11.35 6.27
C PRO A 184 -3.20 11.88 7.53
N GLU A 185 -3.18 11.10 8.62
CA GLU A 185 -2.50 11.49 9.86
C GLU A 185 -0.98 11.50 9.73
N ALA A 186 -0.43 10.52 8.99
CA ALA A 186 1.00 10.41 8.76
C ALA A 186 1.56 11.56 7.93
N LEU A 187 0.75 12.05 6.98
CA LEU A 187 1.10 13.19 6.14
C LEU A 187 0.74 14.54 6.78
N GLY A 188 -0.18 14.57 7.76
CA GLY A 188 -0.65 15.79 8.39
C GLY A 188 -1.51 16.66 7.47
N GLU A 189 -1.52 17.97 7.70
CA GLU A 189 -2.25 18.94 6.87
C GLU A 189 -1.54 19.20 5.54
N VAL A 190 -1.43 18.18 4.69
CA VAL A 190 -0.94 18.37 3.32
C VAL A 190 -2.00 19.13 2.53
N ALA A 191 -1.69 20.37 2.15
CA ALA A 191 -2.54 21.15 1.26
C ALA A 191 -2.78 20.38 -0.05
N ALA A 192 -4.00 20.48 -0.59
CA ALA A 192 -4.26 20.03 -1.94
C ALA A 192 -3.35 20.79 -2.91
N ALA A 193 -2.93 20.13 -4.00
CA ALA A 193 -2.00 20.72 -4.93
C ALA A 193 -2.56 22.06 -5.46
N PRO A 194 -1.76 23.15 -5.50
CA PRO A 194 -2.20 24.49 -5.92
C PRO A 194 -2.37 24.59 -7.44
N VAL A 195 -2.94 23.55 -8.04
CA VAL A 195 -3.20 23.46 -9.46
C VAL A 195 -4.43 24.32 -9.76
N PRO A 196 -4.35 25.25 -10.74
CA PRO A 196 -5.48 26.08 -11.13
C PRO A 196 -6.75 25.23 -11.29
N ARG A 197 -7.80 25.57 -10.54
CA ARG A 197 -9.12 25.01 -10.74
C ARG A 197 -9.82 25.88 -11.76
N VAL A 198 -10.16 25.30 -12.91
CA VAL A 198 -11.04 25.95 -13.87
C VAL A 198 -12.45 25.81 -13.32
N PRO A 199 -13.15 26.91 -12.96
CA PRO A 199 -14.50 26.83 -12.41
C PRO A 199 -15.44 26.06 -13.34
N GLY A 200 -16.26 25.17 -12.77
CA GLY A 200 -17.23 24.36 -13.52
C GLY A 200 -16.64 23.16 -14.25
N ARG A 201 -15.34 22.84 -14.09
CA ARG A 201 -14.74 21.61 -14.60
C ARG A 201 -14.49 20.60 -13.49
N ILE A 202 -14.82 19.34 -13.73
CA ILE A 202 -14.57 18.20 -12.85
C ILE A 202 -13.12 17.76 -13.04
N ARG A 203 -12.38 17.51 -11.95
CA ARG A 203 -11.07 16.86 -12.01
C ARG A 203 -11.21 15.36 -11.72
N LEU A 204 -11.05 14.55 -12.76
CA LEU A 204 -11.11 13.09 -12.68
C LEU A 204 -9.71 12.49 -12.47
N GLY A 205 -9.51 11.84 -11.32
CA GLY A 205 -8.32 11.06 -11.03
C GLY A 205 -8.41 9.65 -11.64
N VAL A 206 -7.40 9.23 -12.41
CA VAL A 206 -7.41 7.92 -13.06
C VAL A 206 -6.15 7.12 -12.72
N THR A 207 -6.29 5.83 -12.38
CA THR A 207 -5.17 4.89 -12.38
C THR A 207 -5.48 3.71 -13.30
N LEU A 208 -4.52 3.32 -14.12
CA LEU A 208 -4.58 2.09 -14.92
C LEU A 208 -3.56 1.07 -14.40
N LEU A 209 -3.63 -0.17 -14.89
CA LEU A 209 -2.75 -1.26 -14.49
C LEU A 209 -1.89 -1.69 -15.68
N GLY A 210 -0.56 -1.62 -15.53
CA GLY A 210 0.37 -2.06 -16.56
C GLY A 210 0.52 -3.57 -16.72
N SER A 211 0.32 -4.34 -15.64
CA SER A 211 0.44 -5.80 -15.68
C SER A 211 -0.47 -6.46 -14.66
N ASP A 212 -1.34 -7.33 -15.16
CA ASP A 212 -2.12 -8.30 -14.42
C ASP A 212 -1.50 -9.69 -14.60
N THR A 213 -1.17 -10.38 -13.51
CA THR A 213 -0.58 -11.72 -13.59
C THR A 213 -1.61 -12.81 -13.77
N ASP A 214 -2.88 -12.51 -13.48
CA ASP A 214 -3.96 -13.48 -13.44
C ASP A 214 -4.81 -13.46 -14.72
N LEU A 215 -4.46 -12.58 -15.68
CA LEU A 215 -5.18 -12.37 -16.93
C LEU A 215 -4.21 -12.38 -18.13
N PRO A 216 -4.53 -13.02 -19.27
CA PRO A 216 -3.70 -12.97 -20.48
C PRO A 216 -3.57 -11.55 -21.08
N GLU A 217 -2.45 -11.24 -21.75
CA GLU A 217 -2.18 -9.90 -22.30
C GLU A 217 -3.26 -9.36 -23.26
N PRO A 218 -3.84 -10.16 -24.19
CA PRO A 218 -4.91 -9.67 -25.06
C PRO A 218 -6.18 -9.26 -24.32
N GLU A 219 -6.51 -9.96 -23.23
CA GLU A 219 -7.66 -9.64 -22.37
C GLU A 219 -7.38 -8.39 -21.52
N GLN A 220 -6.14 -8.24 -21.02
CA GLN A 220 -5.71 -7.00 -20.36
C GLN A 220 -5.84 -5.79 -21.28
N ARG A 221 -5.40 -5.92 -22.54
CA ARG A 221 -5.50 -4.87 -23.57
C ARG A 221 -6.95 -4.52 -23.87
N ARG A 222 -7.81 -5.52 -24.08
CA ARG A 222 -9.25 -5.31 -24.30
C ARG A 222 -9.89 -4.54 -23.14
N ARG A 223 -9.61 -4.96 -21.90
CA ARG A 223 -10.12 -4.27 -20.70
C ARG A 223 -9.66 -2.82 -20.65
N GLU A 224 -8.39 -2.59 -20.94
CA GLU A 224 -7.84 -1.23 -21.01
C GLU A 224 -8.51 -0.40 -22.10
N ASP A 225 -8.69 -0.94 -23.31
CA ASP A 225 -9.35 -0.24 -24.42
C ASP A 225 -10.78 0.17 -24.05
N VAL A 226 -11.52 -0.70 -23.35
CA VAL A 226 -12.87 -0.40 -22.85
C VAL A 226 -12.84 0.73 -21.81
N LEU A 227 -11.89 0.70 -20.87
CA LEU A 227 -11.74 1.77 -19.87
C LEU A 227 -11.38 3.10 -20.53
N VAL A 228 -10.41 3.11 -21.44
CA VAL A 228 -9.98 4.31 -22.17
C VAL A 228 -11.13 4.88 -23.00
N ALA A 229 -11.89 4.02 -23.70
CA ALA A 229 -13.05 4.46 -24.48
C ALA A 229 -14.16 5.04 -23.59
N GLY A 230 -14.40 4.44 -22.42
CA GLY A 230 -15.41 4.93 -21.47
C GLY A 230 -15.04 6.27 -20.84
N ILE A 231 -13.77 6.43 -20.44
CA ILE A 231 -13.23 7.70 -19.93
C ILE A 231 -13.32 8.77 -21.02
N ARG A 232 -12.90 8.47 -22.25
CA ARG A 232 -13.00 9.41 -23.37
C ARG A 232 -14.44 9.84 -23.61
N SER A 233 -15.38 8.90 -23.64
CA SER A 233 -16.80 9.20 -23.81
C SER A 233 -17.33 10.13 -22.72
N PHE A 234 -16.89 9.96 -21.47
CA PHE A 234 -17.27 10.84 -20.36
C PHE A 234 -16.66 12.25 -20.49
N VAL A 235 -15.39 12.35 -20.88
CA VAL A 235 -14.72 13.64 -21.15
C VAL A 235 -15.37 14.40 -22.32
N GLU A 236 -15.90 13.68 -23.31
CA GLU A 236 -16.61 14.29 -24.44
C GLU A 236 -18.01 14.81 -24.08
N SER A 237 -18.64 14.28 -23.03
CA SER A 237 -19.98 14.69 -22.61
C SER A 237 -20.01 15.74 -21.50
N GLU A 238 -18.94 15.83 -20.71
CA GLU A 238 -18.87 16.67 -19.51
C GLU A 238 -17.62 17.55 -19.51
N PRO A 239 -17.65 18.74 -18.88
CA PRO A 239 -16.47 19.57 -18.70
C PRO A 239 -15.51 18.92 -17.68
N VAL A 240 -14.61 18.06 -18.16
CA VAL A 240 -13.72 17.26 -17.30
C VAL A 240 -12.26 17.51 -17.67
N ASP A 241 -11.39 17.65 -16.66
CA ASP A 241 -9.94 17.55 -16.78
C ASP A 241 -9.46 16.28 -16.08
N VAL A 242 -8.38 15.68 -16.57
CA VAL A 242 -7.94 14.35 -16.12
C VAL A 242 -6.57 14.41 -15.46
N THR A 243 -6.47 13.89 -14.24
CA THR A 243 -5.18 13.60 -13.59
C THR A 243 -4.91 12.10 -13.67
N ILE A 244 -3.93 11.72 -14.47
CA ILE A 244 -3.48 10.33 -14.60
C ILE A 244 -2.40 10.06 -13.55
N PHE A 245 -2.66 9.10 -12.68
CA PHE A 245 -1.75 8.66 -11.64
C PHE A 245 -1.04 7.36 -12.04
N VAL A 246 0.26 7.44 -12.28
CA VAL A 246 1.16 6.31 -12.55
C VAL A 246 1.70 5.79 -11.21
N PHE A 247 0.92 4.93 -10.56
CA PHE A 247 1.26 4.42 -9.22
C PHE A 247 2.50 3.51 -9.23
N ASN A 248 2.82 2.89 -10.37
CA ASN A 248 4.00 2.06 -10.52
C ASN A 248 4.84 2.50 -11.74
N THR A 249 6.09 2.93 -11.54
CA THR A 249 6.99 3.39 -12.61
C THR A 249 7.99 2.31 -13.06
N HIS A 250 7.75 1.04 -12.74
CA HIS A 250 8.61 -0.06 -13.19
C HIS A 250 8.61 -0.18 -14.74
N PRO A 251 9.78 -0.26 -15.40
CA PRO A 251 9.88 -0.13 -16.86
C PRO A 251 9.14 -1.22 -17.65
N LEU A 252 9.02 -2.43 -17.10
CA LEU A 252 8.39 -3.57 -17.80
C LEU A 252 6.97 -3.91 -17.34
N ARG A 253 6.57 -3.48 -16.14
CA ARG A 253 5.34 -3.93 -15.46
C ARG A 253 4.56 -2.78 -14.81
N GLY A 254 5.07 -1.57 -14.96
CA GLY A 254 4.49 -0.35 -14.43
C GLY A 254 3.40 0.21 -15.32
N ASP A 255 2.74 1.25 -14.83
CA ASP A 255 1.52 1.80 -15.41
C ASP A 255 1.78 2.84 -16.49
N VAL A 256 3.04 3.06 -16.86
CA VAL A 256 3.45 4.09 -17.83
C VAL A 256 2.78 3.85 -19.18
N ALA A 257 2.91 2.64 -19.74
CA ALA A 257 2.36 2.33 -21.06
C ALA A 257 0.84 2.52 -21.18
N PRO A 258 0.00 1.97 -20.28
CA PRO A 258 -1.44 2.23 -20.33
C PRO A 258 -1.79 3.71 -20.07
N SER A 259 -1.05 4.38 -19.19
CA SER A 259 -1.26 5.80 -18.89
C SER A 259 -0.99 6.70 -20.10
N GLU A 260 0.06 6.41 -20.87
CA GLU A 260 0.36 7.14 -22.11
C GLU A 260 -0.71 6.90 -23.19
N ARG A 261 -1.26 5.68 -23.29
CA ARG A 261 -2.37 5.40 -24.22
C ARG A 261 -3.64 6.17 -23.85
N LEU A 262 -3.96 6.27 -22.56
CA LEU A 262 -5.05 7.13 -22.09
C LEU A 262 -4.76 8.61 -22.42
N ARG A 263 -3.56 9.11 -22.10
CA ARG A 263 -3.16 10.50 -22.38
C ARG A 263 -3.30 10.83 -23.87
N ALA A 264 -2.86 9.94 -24.75
CA ALA A 264 -2.98 10.10 -26.20
C ALA A 264 -4.45 10.11 -26.66
N SER A 265 -5.31 9.25 -26.10
CA SER A 265 -6.74 9.21 -26.42
C SER A 265 -7.49 10.51 -26.06
N LEU A 266 -6.98 11.25 -25.06
CA LEU A 266 -7.54 12.50 -24.56
C LEU A 266 -6.93 13.76 -25.19
N GLN A 267 -5.96 13.62 -26.09
CA GLN A 267 -5.26 14.76 -26.69
C GLN A 267 -6.23 15.72 -27.40
N GLY A 268 -6.16 17.01 -27.03
CA GLY A 268 -7.01 18.06 -27.60
C GLY A 268 -8.46 18.06 -27.09
N ARG A 269 -8.79 17.24 -26.08
CA ARG A 269 -10.16 17.11 -25.54
C ARG A 269 -10.32 17.73 -24.16
N CYS A 270 -9.27 17.67 -23.34
CA CYS A 270 -9.22 18.23 -21.99
C CYS A 270 -7.77 18.51 -21.57
N ASP A 271 -7.60 19.18 -20.44
CA ASP A 271 -6.30 19.26 -19.79
C ASP A 271 -5.97 17.91 -19.13
N VAL A 272 -4.77 17.40 -19.39
CA VAL A 272 -4.28 16.14 -18.82
C VAL A 272 -3.03 16.41 -18.00
N ARG A 273 -3.07 16.04 -16.72
CA ARG A 273 -1.93 16.05 -15.80
C ARG A 273 -1.47 14.63 -15.55
N VAL A 274 -0.15 14.42 -15.48
CA VAL A 274 0.43 13.13 -15.11
C VAL A 274 1.17 13.29 -13.80
N VAL A 275 0.89 12.41 -12.84
CA VAL A 275 1.53 12.32 -11.53
C VAL A 275 2.02 10.90 -11.37
N THR A 276 3.23 10.70 -10.88
CA THR A 276 3.94 9.43 -10.89
C THR A 276 4.40 9.02 -9.50
N ALA A 277 4.83 7.77 -9.36
CA ALA A 277 5.44 7.31 -8.12
C ALA A 277 6.72 8.08 -7.73
N ASP A 278 7.35 8.75 -8.69
CA ASP A 278 8.57 9.52 -8.48
C ASP A 278 8.29 10.90 -7.86
N ASP A 279 7.02 11.34 -7.84
CA ASP A 279 6.56 12.55 -7.13
C ASP A 279 6.39 12.31 -5.61
N GLY A 280 6.59 11.08 -5.15
CA GLY A 280 6.43 10.68 -3.76
C GLY A 280 4.98 10.51 -3.30
N VAL A 281 4.82 9.89 -2.15
CA VAL A 281 3.54 9.65 -1.47
C VAL A 281 2.84 10.98 -1.17
N THR A 282 3.57 11.98 -0.68
CA THR A 282 3.01 13.30 -0.35
C THR A 282 2.48 14.00 -1.59
N GLY A 283 3.25 14.01 -2.68
CA GLY A 283 2.84 14.62 -3.96
C GLY A 283 1.63 13.93 -4.57
N VAL A 284 1.68 12.59 -4.67
CA VAL A 284 0.55 11.79 -5.20
C VAL A 284 -0.71 11.98 -4.37
N PHE A 285 -0.61 11.98 -3.03
CA PHE A 285 -1.78 12.16 -2.17
C PHE A 285 -2.34 13.60 -2.25
N SER A 286 -1.48 14.61 -2.33
CA SER A 286 -1.90 16.01 -2.52
C SER A 286 -2.68 16.22 -3.83
N GLU A 287 -2.24 15.59 -4.91
CA GLU A 287 -2.92 15.59 -6.21
C GLU A 287 -4.24 14.80 -6.17
N MET A 288 -4.27 13.67 -5.46
CA MET A 288 -5.51 12.91 -5.25
C MET A 288 -6.56 13.75 -4.52
N ARG A 289 -6.16 14.46 -3.45
CA ARG A 289 -7.05 15.37 -2.70
C ARG A 289 -7.58 16.55 -3.53
N ALA A 290 -6.91 16.88 -4.64
CA ALA A 290 -7.35 17.95 -5.53
C ALA A 290 -8.41 17.48 -6.54
N CYS A 291 -8.61 16.16 -6.70
CA CYS A 291 -9.60 15.57 -7.59
C CYS A 291 -11.01 15.62 -6.99
N ASP A 292 -12.03 15.64 -7.86
CA ASP A 292 -13.45 15.63 -7.48
C ASP A 292 -14.05 14.23 -7.57
N ALA A 293 -13.48 13.36 -8.41
CA ALA A 293 -13.88 11.97 -8.58
C ALA A 293 -12.70 11.10 -9.02
N GLY A 294 -12.81 9.78 -8.82
CA GLY A 294 -11.78 8.81 -9.18
C GLY A 294 -12.29 7.60 -9.96
N LEU A 295 -11.52 7.12 -10.92
CA LEU A 295 -11.67 5.79 -11.53
C LEU A 295 -10.33 5.05 -11.47
N HIS A 296 -10.31 3.99 -10.69
CA HIS A 296 -9.06 3.30 -10.39
C HIS A 296 -9.10 1.86 -10.87
N MET A 297 -7.94 1.39 -11.30
CA MET A 297 -7.66 -0.02 -11.49
C MET A 297 -6.60 -0.49 -10.48
N ARG A 298 -5.63 0.37 -10.12
CA ARG A 298 -4.72 0.10 -9.01
C ARG A 298 -5.48 0.21 -7.70
N MET A 299 -5.43 -0.84 -6.87
CA MET A 299 -6.09 -0.88 -5.56
C MET A 299 -5.73 0.33 -4.69
N HIS A 300 -4.44 0.71 -4.64
CA HIS A 300 -3.99 1.87 -3.87
C HIS A 300 -4.53 3.21 -4.41
N GLY A 301 -4.90 3.30 -5.69
CA GLY A 301 -5.64 4.45 -6.21
C GLY A 301 -6.99 4.59 -5.53
N GLY A 302 -7.75 3.50 -5.43
CA GLY A 302 -9.02 3.48 -4.69
C GLY A 302 -8.86 3.76 -3.19
N ILE A 303 -7.83 3.21 -2.55
CA ILE A 303 -7.53 3.48 -1.14
C ILE A 303 -7.17 4.95 -0.91
N PHE A 304 -6.34 5.54 -1.78
CA PHE A 304 -5.96 6.95 -1.68
C PHE A 304 -7.16 7.87 -1.87
N SER A 305 -8.02 7.59 -2.86
CA SER A 305 -9.29 8.32 -3.03
C SER A 305 -10.19 8.19 -1.82
N TYR A 306 -10.35 6.97 -1.28
CA TYR A 306 -11.13 6.73 -0.08
C TYR A 306 -10.64 7.56 1.12
N VAL A 307 -9.36 7.44 1.49
CA VAL A 307 -8.80 8.17 2.64
C VAL A 307 -8.64 9.68 2.40
N ALA A 308 -8.68 10.13 1.14
CA ALA A 308 -8.78 11.54 0.77
C ALA A 308 -10.22 12.09 0.81
N GLY A 309 -11.23 11.22 0.96
CA GLY A 309 -12.65 11.61 0.89
C GLY A 309 -13.14 11.89 -0.54
N VAL A 310 -12.43 11.40 -1.56
CA VAL A 310 -12.78 11.56 -2.98
C VAL A 310 -13.67 10.40 -3.43
N PRO A 311 -14.89 10.66 -3.94
CA PRO A 311 -15.75 9.64 -4.53
C PRO A 311 -15.03 8.88 -5.65
N PHE A 312 -15.14 7.54 -5.67
CA PHE A 312 -14.45 6.76 -6.68
C PHE A 312 -15.19 5.50 -7.11
N ALA A 313 -14.84 4.99 -8.30
CA ALA A 313 -15.07 3.63 -8.73
C ALA A 313 -13.73 2.87 -8.85
N LEU A 314 -13.76 1.55 -8.65
CA LEU A 314 -12.60 0.68 -8.76
C LEU A 314 -12.93 -0.52 -9.64
N VAL A 315 -12.06 -0.79 -10.62
CA VAL A 315 -12.09 -1.99 -11.45
C VAL A 315 -11.23 -3.05 -10.76
N PRO A 316 -11.82 -4.09 -10.15
CA PRO A 316 -11.05 -5.11 -9.47
C PRO A 316 -10.27 -5.95 -10.48
N TYR A 317 -8.99 -6.21 -10.22
CA TYR A 317 -8.19 -7.14 -11.03
C TYR A 317 -7.72 -8.36 -10.21
N HIS A 318 -7.77 -8.24 -8.88
CA HIS A 318 -7.37 -9.29 -7.96
C HIS A 318 -8.35 -9.29 -6.77
N ARG A 319 -8.54 -10.44 -6.12
CA ARG A 319 -9.49 -10.63 -5.01
C ARG A 319 -9.40 -9.54 -3.93
N LYS A 320 -8.19 -9.14 -3.55
CA LYS A 320 -7.92 -8.04 -2.61
C LYS A 320 -8.63 -6.72 -2.93
N CYS A 321 -8.86 -6.42 -4.21
CA CYS A 321 -9.63 -5.23 -4.60
C CYS A 321 -11.09 -5.39 -4.18
N ALA A 322 -11.68 -6.56 -4.45
CA ALA A 322 -13.04 -6.87 -4.02
C ALA A 322 -13.14 -6.91 -2.49
N ASP A 323 -12.21 -7.58 -1.81
CA ASP A 323 -12.17 -7.63 -0.33
C ASP A 323 -12.16 -6.20 0.28
N PHE A 324 -11.39 -5.27 -0.31
CA PHE A 324 -11.37 -3.87 0.11
C PHE A 324 -12.69 -3.14 -0.14
N LEU A 325 -13.29 -3.30 -1.33
CA LEU A 325 -14.58 -2.67 -1.67
C LEU A 325 -15.70 -3.19 -0.75
N ASP A 326 -15.68 -4.48 -0.43
CA ASP A 326 -16.61 -5.10 0.51
C ASP A 326 -16.39 -4.58 1.94
N GLU A 327 -15.14 -4.46 2.39
CA GLU A 327 -14.78 -3.97 3.72
C GLU A 327 -15.31 -2.55 3.96
N ILE A 328 -15.09 -1.64 3.00
CA ILE A 328 -15.57 -0.26 3.12
C ILE A 328 -17.07 -0.14 2.85
N GLY A 329 -17.69 -1.19 2.31
CA GLY A 329 -19.09 -1.19 1.88
C GLY A 329 -19.33 -0.21 0.74
N GLN A 330 -18.55 -0.34 -0.34
CA GLN A 330 -18.65 0.49 -1.53
C GLN A 330 -20.06 0.44 -2.13
N PRO A 331 -20.66 1.58 -2.55
CA PRO A 331 -21.96 1.58 -3.21
C PRO A 331 -21.97 0.71 -4.48
N ALA A 332 -23.00 -0.13 -4.61
CA ALA A 332 -23.16 -1.02 -5.76
C ALA A 332 -23.18 -0.27 -7.11
N THR A 333 -23.64 0.99 -7.12
CA THR A 333 -23.68 1.87 -8.29
C THR A 333 -22.30 2.26 -8.83
N ARG A 334 -21.24 2.04 -8.05
CA ARG A 334 -19.84 2.40 -8.35
C ARG A 334 -18.93 1.17 -8.54
N LEU A 335 -19.52 -0.02 -8.61
CA LEU A 335 -18.79 -1.24 -8.88
C LEU A 335 -18.67 -1.46 -10.39
N LEU A 336 -17.46 -1.82 -10.82
CA LEU A 336 -17.19 -2.28 -12.18
C LEU A 336 -16.78 -3.76 -12.13
N PRO A 337 -17.12 -4.56 -13.15
CA PRO A 337 -16.65 -5.94 -13.23
C PRO A 337 -15.14 -6.00 -13.48
N VAL A 338 -14.55 -7.18 -13.27
CA VAL A 338 -13.11 -7.41 -13.50
C VAL A 338 -12.69 -7.12 -14.94
N GLN A 339 -13.58 -7.43 -15.88
CA GLN A 339 -13.45 -7.14 -17.31
C GLN A 339 -14.71 -6.39 -17.76
N PRO A 340 -14.72 -5.05 -17.73
CA PRO A 340 -15.77 -4.28 -18.37
C PRO A 340 -15.76 -4.57 -19.87
N GLU A 341 -16.94 -4.86 -20.43
CA GLU A 341 -17.10 -5.18 -21.85
C GLU A 341 -17.62 -4.00 -22.67
N ASP A 342 -18.31 -3.05 -22.03
CA ASP A 342 -18.96 -1.92 -22.67
C ASP A 342 -18.43 -0.57 -22.12
N PRO A 343 -17.82 0.28 -22.97
CA PRO A 343 -17.41 1.64 -22.61
C PRO A 343 -18.55 2.51 -22.05
N ILE A 344 -19.79 2.27 -22.47
CA ILE A 344 -20.96 3.02 -22.01
C ILE A 344 -21.22 2.76 -20.53
N GLU A 345 -20.98 1.55 -20.02
CA GLU A 345 -21.14 1.25 -18.60
C GLU A 345 -20.07 1.94 -17.75
N VAL A 346 -18.83 2.03 -18.25
CA VAL A 346 -17.76 2.81 -17.61
C VAL A 346 -18.15 4.29 -17.54
N HIS A 347 -18.66 4.86 -18.63
CA HIS A 347 -19.18 6.23 -18.66
C HIS A 347 -20.29 6.43 -17.62
N LYS A 348 -21.30 5.56 -17.59
CA LYS A 348 -22.42 5.67 -16.65
C LYS A 348 -21.95 5.60 -15.20
N VAL A 349 -20.98 4.73 -14.90
CA VAL A 349 -20.36 4.68 -13.56
C VAL A 349 -19.67 6.00 -13.22
N LEU A 350 -18.88 6.57 -14.13
CA LEU A 350 -18.23 7.88 -13.92
C LEU A 350 -19.25 8.99 -13.64
N ALA A 351 -20.33 9.06 -14.44
CA ALA A 351 -21.40 10.02 -14.23
C ALA A 351 -22.06 9.87 -12.84
N ARG A 352 -22.26 8.63 -12.36
CA ARG A 352 -22.78 8.35 -11.01
C ARG A 352 -21.80 8.75 -9.91
N VAL A 353 -20.51 8.43 -10.04
CA VAL A 353 -19.48 8.80 -9.06
C VAL A 353 -19.48 10.31 -8.81
N VAL A 354 -19.68 11.12 -9.84
CA VAL A 354 -19.72 12.58 -9.75
C VAL A 354 -21.03 13.12 -9.16
N SER A 355 -22.17 12.45 -9.39
CA SER A 355 -23.50 13.05 -9.18
C SER A 355 -24.33 12.45 -8.04
N ASP A 356 -24.14 11.18 -7.67
CA ASP A 356 -25.09 10.46 -6.81
C ASP A 356 -24.93 10.74 -5.30
N GLY A 357 -23.84 11.40 -4.90
CA GLY A 357 -23.52 11.70 -3.49
C GLY A 357 -23.34 10.45 -2.61
N ALA A 358 -23.33 9.25 -3.19
CA ALA A 358 -23.19 8.01 -2.45
C ALA A 358 -21.81 7.96 -1.76
N SER A 359 -21.73 7.26 -0.64
CA SER A 359 -20.48 7.12 0.12
C SER A 359 -20.33 5.68 0.60
N PRO A 360 -19.10 5.19 0.79
CA PRO A 360 -18.86 3.92 1.46
C PRO A 360 -19.51 3.89 2.85
N ARG A 361 -19.96 2.70 3.27
CA ARG A 361 -20.62 2.52 4.59
C ARG A 361 -19.66 2.68 5.76
N LEU A 362 -18.41 2.24 5.61
CA LEU A 362 -17.40 2.39 6.66
C LEU A 362 -16.96 3.85 6.72
N HIS A 363 -16.97 4.44 7.90
CA HIS A 363 -16.54 5.83 8.06
C HIS A 363 -15.01 5.92 8.10
N LEU A 364 -14.44 7.01 7.56
CA LEU A 364 -12.99 7.22 7.52
C LEU A 364 -12.34 7.17 8.90
N ALA A 365 -13.00 7.74 9.91
CA ALA A 365 -12.52 7.70 11.30
C ALA A 365 -12.42 6.26 11.81
N GLU A 366 -13.41 5.42 11.52
CA GLU A 366 -13.40 4.01 11.94
C GLU A 366 -12.31 3.22 11.20
N PHE A 367 -12.12 3.48 9.91
CA PHE A 367 -11.03 2.87 9.14
C PHE A 367 -9.64 3.26 9.72
N ALA A 368 -9.46 4.53 10.08
CA ALA A 368 -8.25 5.01 10.76
C ALA A 368 -8.09 4.40 12.16
N ASP A 369 -9.16 4.29 12.95
CA ASP A 369 -9.14 3.64 14.27
C ASP A 369 -8.69 2.18 14.19
N ARG A 370 -9.25 1.41 13.24
CA ARG A 370 -8.81 0.04 12.98
C ARG A 370 -7.34 -0.01 12.59
N ALA A 371 -6.87 0.91 11.76
CA ALA A 371 -5.46 1.00 11.38
C ALA A 371 -4.55 1.34 12.58
N ARG A 372 -4.97 2.23 13.50
CA ARG A 372 -4.24 2.59 14.74
C ARG A 372 -4.03 1.40 15.66
N LEU A 373 -4.95 0.42 15.69
CA LEU A 373 -4.82 -0.78 16.51
C LEU A 373 -3.51 -1.53 16.24
N ASN A 374 -2.95 -1.43 15.03
CA ASN A 374 -1.64 -2.00 14.72
C ASN A 374 -0.52 -1.49 15.65
N PHE A 375 -0.63 -0.28 16.16
CA PHE A 375 0.42 0.35 16.95
C PHE A 375 0.04 0.47 18.43
N ILE A 376 -1.19 0.89 18.75
CA ILE A 376 -1.59 1.20 20.13
C ILE A 376 -1.81 -0.04 21.00
N ARG A 377 -1.94 -1.23 20.40
CA ARG A 377 -2.09 -2.50 21.12
C ARG A 377 -0.78 -3.29 21.22
N ALA A 378 0.32 -2.75 20.70
CA ALA A 378 1.63 -3.39 20.83
C ALA A 378 2.10 -3.38 22.30
N PRO A 379 2.81 -4.42 22.77
CA PRO A 379 3.28 -4.49 24.17
C PRO A 379 4.19 -3.34 24.61
N TRP A 380 4.81 -2.64 23.65
CA TRP A 380 5.71 -1.50 23.84
C TRP A 380 5.07 -0.17 23.41
N ALA A 381 3.76 -0.13 23.19
CA ALA A 381 3.06 1.11 22.94
C ALA A 381 3.20 2.06 24.14
N ARG A 382 3.46 3.34 23.87
CA ARG A 382 3.40 4.41 24.87
C ARG A 382 1.96 4.52 25.36
N THR A 383 1.77 4.54 26.67
CA THR A 383 0.51 5.01 27.25
C THR A 383 0.31 6.46 26.85
N ALA A 384 -0.82 6.74 26.19
CA ALA A 384 -1.21 8.08 25.77
C ALA A 384 -1.35 9.04 26.94
#